data_AF-A0A501XCU2-F1
#
_entry.id   AF-A0A501XCU2-F1
#
_cell.length_a   1.000
_cell.length_b   1.000
_cell.length_c   1.000
_cell.angle_alpha   90.00
_cell.angle_beta   90.00
_cell.angle_gamma   90.00
#
_symmetry.space_group_name_H-M   'P 1'
#
loop_
_entity.id
_entity.type
_entity.pdbx_description
1 polymer ?
#
loop_
_entity_poly.entity_id
_entity_poly.type
_entity_poly.pdbx_seq_one_letter_code
_entity_poly.pdbx_strand_id
1 'polypeptide(L)'
;MICPMNVIIGLASAGIHGFESPAAGYQEKALSLNNLIVSHPSATVFAEVTDDAMTGLGLFTGDLLVVDKSLTATRGDVVLALVHGETVCRQLDDDHDHHQLHANTNAHYSEISVTDGIEIQGVAICAVRFHRRKRDPLVLKSLDDLLVESTFVGRARGESMTGVGIHSGDILIVSRQLTPSSGDVIIAMYNEEFVCKVLDLSNSRLLSANDDFEPVSIRLDDRFWCEGVVPASIRLLKQPSLLV
;
A
#
# COMPACT_ATOMS: atom_id res chain seq x y z
N MET A 1 19.05 15.36 -6.30
CA MET A 1 19.21 14.11 -7.08
C MET A 1 17.87 13.38 -7.00
N ILE A 2 17.18 13.20 -8.13
CA ILE A 2 15.91 12.48 -8.18
C ILE A 2 16.24 11.00 -7.95
N CYS A 3 15.62 10.38 -6.95
CA CYS A 3 15.80 8.96 -6.71
C CYS A 3 14.97 8.22 -7.77
N PRO A 4 15.58 7.46 -8.69
CA PRO A 4 14.86 6.80 -9.76
C PRO A 4 13.91 5.74 -9.18
N MET A 5 12.61 5.90 -9.42
CA MET A 5 11.62 4.89 -9.10
C MET A 5 11.54 3.90 -10.26
N ASN A 6 12.06 2.69 -10.08
CA ASN A 6 11.69 1.58 -10.97
C ASN A 6 10.28 1.13 -10.62
N VAL A 7 9.29 1.77 -11.24
CA VAL A 7 7.94 1.26 -11.29
C VAL A 7 7.94 0.05 -12.21
N ILE A 8 7.82 -1.15 -11.64
CA ILE A 8 7.41 -2.32 -12.45
C ILE A 8 5.91 -2.14 -12.67
N ILE A 9 5.54 -1.69 -13.87
CA ILE A 9 4.14 -1.62 -14.30
C ILE A 9 3.71 -3.07 -14.57
N GLY A 10 2.89 -3.63 -13.69
CA GLY A 10 2.12 -4.82 -14.00
C GLY A 10 0.98 -4.38 -14.89
N LEU A 11 1.12 -4.56 -16.21
CA LEU A 11 0.03 -4.35 -17.15
C LEU A 11 -1.05 -5.41 -16.87
N ALA A 12 -2.24 -4.97 -16.49
CA ALA A 12 -3.44 -5.57 -17.07
C ALA A 12 -3.90 -4.59 -18.15
N SER A 13 -4.02 -5.06 -19.39
CA SER A 13 -4.53 -4.29 -20.52
C SER A 13 -5.78 -3.49 -20.15
N ALA A 14 -5.94 -2.25 -20.62
CA ALA A 14 -5.57 -1.72 -21.93
C ALA A 14 -4.16 -1.13 -22.02
N GLY A 15 -3.46 -1.44 -23.13
CA GLY A 15 -2.08 -1.06 -23.47
C GLY A 15 -1.63 0.33 -23.01
N ILE A 16 -0.34 0.50 -22.68
CA ILE A 16 0.72 0.77 -23.65
C ILE A 16 2.05 0.20 -23.12
N HIS A 17 2.71 -0.65 -23.90
CA HIS A 17 4.16 -0.60 -24.07
C HIS A 17 4.44 -0.43 -25.56
N GLY A 18 5.56 0.22 -25.88
CA GLY A 18 6.03 0.34 -27.25
C GLY A 18 6.02 -1.02 -27.94
N PHE A 19 5.17 -1.12 -28.97
CA PHE A 19 5.12 -2.10 -30.06
C PHE A 19 5.79 -3.48 -29.88
N GLU A 20 4.96 -4.53 -29.87
CA GLU A 20 4.90 -5.52 -30.97
C GLU A 20 3.42 -5.83 -31.28
N SER A 21 3.14 -6.11 -32.56
CA SER A 21 1.82 -6.03 -33.20
C SER A 21 0.74 -7.01 -32.68
N PRO A 22 -0.54 -6.62 -32.76
CA PRO A 22 -1.69 -7.37 -32.24
C PRO A 22 -2.06 -8.52 -33.19
N ALA A 23 -1.47 -9.70 -32.99
CA ALA A 23 -1.84 -10.90 -33.74
C ALA A 23 -1.69 -12.18 -32.92
N ALA A 24 -2.35 -12.28 -31.76
CA ALA A 24 -2.76 -13.55 -31.17
C ALA A 24 -3.81 -13.30 -30.08
N GLY A 25 -4.92 -14.04 -30.11
CA GLY A 25 -6.05 -13.90 -29.19
C GLY A 25 -5.71 -14.28 -27.75
N TYR A 26 -4.97 -13.41 -27.05
CA TYR A 26 -4.82 -13.48 -25.61
C TYR A 26 -6.09 -12.88 -24.99
N GLN A 27 -6.92 -13.71 -24.36
CA GLN A 27 -7.91 -13.21 -23.42
C GLN A 27 -7.13 -12.70 -22.21
N GLU A 28 -6.78 -11.42 -22.22
CA GLU A 28 -6.19 -10.79 -21.04
C GLU A 28 -7.20 -10.84 -19.89
N LYS A 29 -6.87 -11.63 -18.88
CA LYS A 29 -7.62 -11.69 -17.63
C LYS A 29 -7.44 -10.34 -16.95
N ALA A 30 -8.55 -9.65 -16.68
CA ALA A 30 -8.51 -8.38 -15.94
C ALA A 30 -7.77 -8.56 -14.61
N LEU A 31 -6.98 -7.55 -14.21
CA LEU A 31 -6.30 -7.54 -12.91
C LEU A 31 -7.33 -7.74 -11.80
N SER A 32 -7.01 -8.62 -10.85
CA SER A 32 -7.77 -8.74 -9.60
C SER A 32 -6.78 -8.77 -8.45
N LEU A 33 -6.80 -7.72 -7.64
CA LEU A 33 -6.03 -7.60 -6.41
C LEU A 33 -6.47 -8.66 -5.41
N ASN A 34 -7.75 -9.02 -5.37
CA ASN A 34 -8.21 -10.13 -4.53
C ASN A 34 -7.49 -11.42 -4.92
N ASN A 35 -7.49 -11.80 -6.20
CA ASN A 35 -6.83 -13.04 -6.63
C ASN A 35 -5.31 -13.03 -6.40
N LEU A 36 -4.70 -11.84 -6.38
CA LEU A 36 -3.25 -11.68 -6.16
C LEU A 36 -2.86 -11.67 -4.68
N ILE A 37 -3.72 -11.16 -3.80
CA ILE A 37 -3.38 -10.84 -2.40
C ILE A 37 -4.21 -11.67 -1.40
N VAL A 38 -5.48 -11.94 -1.69
CA VAL A 38 -6.43 -12.59 -0.79
C VAL A 38 -6.59 -14.07 -1.15
N SER A 39 -6.07 -14.96 -0.29
CA SER A 39 -6.16 -16.40 -0.49
C SER A 39 -7.51 -16.99 -0.07
N HIS A 40 -8.14 -16.48 0.99
CA HIS A 40 -9.41 -17.00 1.53
C HIS A 40 -10.47 -15.90 1.65
N PRO A 41 -11.14 -15.51 0.54
CA PRO A 41 -12.10 -14.40 0.56
C PRO A 41 -13.24 -14.57 1.59
N SER A 42 -13.71 -15.79 1.83
CA SER A 42 -14.78 -16.07 2.80
C SER A 42 -14.36 -15.95 4.26
N ALA A 43 -13.05 -15.95 4.54
CA ALA A 43 -12.47 -15.80 5.88
C ALA A 43 -11.73 -14.46 6.03
N THR A 44 -11.85 -13.56 5.05
CA THR A 44 -11.19 -12.27 5.05
C THR A 44 -12.11 -11.19 5.62
N VAL A 45 -11.58 -10.36 6.50
CA VAL A 45 -12.27 -9.19 7.06
C VAL A 45 -11.39 -7.94 6.93
N PHE A 46 -12.04 -6.78 6.96
CA PHE A 46 -11.36 -5.50 7.00
C PHE A 46 -11.39 -4.92 8.43
N ALA A 47 -10.31 -4.26 8.83
CA ALA A 47 -10.22 -3.52 10.09
C ALA A 47 -9.44 -2.23 9.89
N GLU A 48 -9.73 -1.21 10.67
CA GLU A 48 -8.99 0.06 10.63
C GLU A 48 -7.87 0.04 11.68
N VAL A 49 -6.68 0.53 11.32
CA VAL A 49 -5.61 0.82 12.28
C VAL A 49 -6.00 2.06 13.07
N THR A 50 -6.07 1.95 14.40
CA THR A 50 -6.56 3.04 15.27
C THR A 50 -5.48 3.70 16.12
N ASP A 51 -4.26 3.14 16.14
CA ASP A 51 -3.12 3.63 16.92
C ASP A 51 -1.85 3.72 16.06
N ASP A 52 -0.72 4.10 16.66
CA ASP A 52 0.58 4.24 16.00
C ASP A 52 1.57 3.13 16.37
N ALA A 53 1.11 2.08 17.06
CA ALA A 53 1.93 0.99 17.58
C ALA A 53 2.72 0.25 16.49
N MET A 54 2.22 0.27 15.26
CA MET A 54 2.78 -0.48 14.13
C MET A 54 3.45 0.41 13.08
N THR A 55 3.78 1.66 13.44
CA THR A 55 4.39 2.64 12.53
C THR A 55 5.77 2.24 12.00
N GLY A 56 6.58 1.49 12.75
CA GLY A 56 7.86 0.97 12.24
C GLY A 56 7.72 -0.10 11.17
N LEU A 57 6.55 -0.75 11.05
CA LEU A 57 6.19 -1.58 9.88
C LEU A 57 5.48 -0.77 8.79
N GLY A 58 5.39 0.55 8.96
CA GLY A 58 4.71 1.49 8.09
C GLY A 58 3.19 1.35 8.06
N LEU A 59 2.60 0.88 9.16
CA LEU A 59 1.16 0.90 9.41
C LEU A 59 0.79 2.13 10.24
N PHE A 60 -0.16 2.92 9.77
CA PHE A 60 -0.50 4.20 10.37
C PHE A 60 -2.00 4.29 10.61
N THR A 61 -2.40 5.12 11.57
CA THR A 61 -3.81 5.34 11.91
C THR A 61 -4.63 5.72 10.67
N GLY A 62 -5.77 5.05 10.48
CA GLY A 62 -6.66 5.20 9.33
C GLY A 62 -6.32 4.33 8.11
N ASP A 63 -5.25 3.52 8.18
CA ASP A 63 -5.03 2.44 7.21
C ASP A 63 -6.10 1.35 7.36
N LEU A 64 -6.51 0.76 6.24
CA LEU A 64 -7.42 -0.39 6.23
C LEU A 64 -6.61 -1.69 6.13
N LEU A 65 -6.59 -2.47 7.20
CA LEU A 65 -6.02 -3.81 7.24
C LEU A 65 -6.96 -4.81 6.56
N VAL A 66 -6.36 -5.71 5.79
CA VAL A 66 -7.00 -6.91 5.26
C VAL A 66 -6.52 -8.10 6.07
N VAL A 67 -7.43 -8.77 6.76
CA VAL A 67 -7.12 -9.78 7.77
C VAL A 67 -7.75 -11.11 7.38
N ASP A 68 -6.95 -12.16 7.29
CA ASP A 68 -7.42 -13.52 7.04
C ASP A 68 -7.52 -14.29 8.36
N LYS A 69 -8.75 -14.71 8.70
CA LYS A 69 -9.06 -15.46 9.92
C LYS A 69 -8.76 -16.96 9.81
N SER A 70 -8.49 -17.45 8.60
CA SER A 70 -8.21 -18.88 8.37
C SER A 70 -6.73 -19.23 8.55
N LEU A 71 -5.85 -18.23 8.57
CA LEU A 71 -4.41 -18.45 8.73
C LEU A 71 -4.05 -18.66 10.20
N THR A 72 -3.19 -19.64 10.45
CA THR A 72 -2.49 -19.78 11.73
C THR A 72 -1.38 -18.73 11.80
N ALA A 73 -1.42 -17.87 12.81
CA ALA A 73 -0.40 -16.86 13.04
C ALA A 73 0.94 -17.51 13.40
N THR A 74 2.02 -16.93 12.89
CA THR A 74 3.41 -17.37 13.11
C THR A 74 4.28 -16.17 13.49
N ARG A 75 5.44 -16.41 14.10
CA ARG A 75 6.42 -15.37 14.43
C ARG A 75 6.59 -14.32 13.33
N GLY A 76 6.53 -13.06 13.73
CA GLY A 76 6.69 -11.90 12.87
C GLY A 76 5.42 -11.46 12.15
N ASP A 77 4.35 -12.25 12.17
CA ASP A 77 3.07 -11.87 11.59
C ASP A 77 2.46 -10.67 12.35
N VAL A 78 1.88 -9.75 11.60
CA VAL A 78 0.98 -8.74 12.17
C VAL A 78 -0.38 -9.39 12.35
N VAL A 79 -0.96 -9.32 13.55
CA VAL A 79 -2.22 -9.96 13.91
C VAL A 79 -3.21 -8.96 14.47
N LEU A 80 -4.50 -9.24 14.27
CA LEU A 80 -5.53 -8.69 15.14
C LEU A 80 -5.72 -9.63 16.33
N ALA A 81 -5.67 -9.07 17.53
CA ALA A 81 -5.86 -9.82 18.77
C ALA A 81 -6.87 -9.10 19.66
N LEU A 82 -7.74 -9.86 20.33
CA LEU A 82 -8.59 -9.37 21.39
C LEU A 82 -7.82 -9.48 22.71
N VAL A 83 -7.55 -8.34 23.35
CA VAL A 83 -6.82 -8.23 24.61
C VAL A 83 -7.72 -7.49 25.60
N HIS A 84 -8.11 -8.15 26.68
CA HIS A 84 -9.01 -7.60 27.72
C HIS A 84 -10.31 -6.97 27.18
N GLY A 85 -10.84 -7.51 26.07
CA GLY A 85 -12.06 -7.01 25.42
C GLY A 85 -11.84 -5.90 24.38
N GLU A 86 -10.60 -5.49 24.14
CA GLU A 86 -10.24 -4.51 23.12
C GLU A 86 -9.46 -5.17 21.98
N THR A 87 -9.83 -4.88 20.74
CA THR A 87 -9.10 -5.39 19.56
C THR A 87 -7.88 -4.50 19.30
N VAL A 88 -6.70 -5.11 19.27
CA VAL A 88 -5.42 -4.46 18.98
C VAL A 88 -4.75 -5.06 17.75
N CYS A 89 -3.96 -4.25 17.05
CA CYS A 89 -3.10 -4.69 15.95
C CYS A 89 -1.64 -4.73 16.43
N ARG A 90 -1.03 -5.91 16.50
CA ARG A 90 0.34 -6.07 17.01
C ARG A 90 1.12 -7.10 16.21
N GLN A 91 2.44 -7.08 16.31
CA GLN A 91 3.29 -8.13 15.76
C GLN A 91 3.40 -9.28 16.77
N LEU A 92 3.14 -10.50 16.31
CA LEU A 92 3.33 -11.71 17.10
C LEU A 92 4.83 -12.03 17.17
N ASP A 93 5.38 -12.15 18.38
CA ASP A 93 6.65 -12.82 18.60
C ASP A 93 6.34 -14.13 19.33
N ASP A 94 6.59 -15.25 18.66
CA ASP A 94 6.63 -16.54 19.33
C ASP A 94 8.10 -16.87 19.64
N ASP A 95 8.37 -17.15 20.91
CA ASP A 95 9.56 -17.88 21.32
C ASP A 95 9.10 -19.19 21.98
N HIS A 96 9.98 -20.18 22.05
CA HIS A 96 9.69 -21.61 22.30
C HIS A 96 8.80 -21.92 23.53
N ASP A 97 8.56 -20.97 24.44
CA ASP A 97 7.68 -21.09 25.61
C ASP A 97 6.71 -19.90 25.82
N HIS A 98 6.81 -18.82 25.04
CA HIS A 98 6.06 -17.58 25.27
C HIS A 98 5.60 -16.96 23.94
N HIS A 99 4.30 -16.75 23.81
CA HIS A 99 3.76 -15.88 22.77
C HIS A 99 3.65 -14.46 23.35
N GLN A 100 4.09 -13.47 22.60
CA GLN A 100 4.06 -12.06 22.98
C GLN A 100 3.54 -11.22 21.81
N LEU A 101 2.85 -10.13 22.12
CA LEU A 101 2.44 -9.13 21.16
C LEU A 101 3.26 -7.86 21.36
N HIS A 102 3.97 -7.46 20.31
CA HIS A 102 4.85 -6.29 20.34
C HIS A 102 4.30 -5.18 19.46
N ALA A 103 4.49 -3.95 19.93
CA ALA A 103 4.47 -2.79 19.07
C ALA A 103 5.79 -2.69 18.31
N ASN A 104 5.75 -2.19 17.08
CA ASN A 104 6.91 -1.92 16.24
C ASN A 104 7.17 -0.41 16.17
N THR A 105 6.98 0.32 17.26
CA THR A 105 7.26 1.76 17.35
C THR A 105 8.02 2.08 18.64
N ASN A 106 8.53 3.31 18.77
CA ASN A 106 9.38 3.70 19.89
C ASN A 106 8.62 3.60 21.23
N ALA A 107 9.12 2.72 22.11
CA ALA A 107 9.08 2.63 23.58
C ALA A 107 7.79 2.90 24.39
N HIS A 108 6.69 3.38 23.80
CA HIS A 108 5.48 3.79 24.51
C HIS A 108 4.50 2.66 24.79
N TYR A 109 4.65 1.52 24.11
CA TYR A 109 3.79 0.36 24.29
C TYR A 109 4.53 -0.71 25.10
N SER A 110 3.92 -1.11 26.22
CA SER A 110 4.36 -2.29 26.96
C SER A 110 4.06 -3.56 26.15
N GLU A 111 4.97 -4.52 26.19
CA GLU A 111 4.75 -5.85 25.63
C GLU A 111 3.54 -6.51 26.30
N ILE A 112 2.75 -7.23 25.50
CA ILE A 112 1.54 -7.91 25.99
C ILE A 112 1.79 -9.42 25.93
N SER A 113 1.86 -10.07 27.09
CA SER A 113 2.03 -11.52 27.20
C SER A 113 0.74 -12.25 26.84
N VAL A 114 0.83 -13.26 25.96
CA VAL A 114 -0.33 -14.04 25.46
C VAL A 114 -0.89 -15.01 26.49
N THR A 115 -0.28 -15.12 27.67
CA THR A 115 -0.83 -15.87 28.81
C THR A 115 -2.15 -15.28 29.35
N ASP A 116 -2.45 -14.01 29.04
CA ASP A 116 -3.53 -13.25 29.69
C ASP A 116 -4.83 -13.20 28.87
N GLY A 117 -5.30 -14.36 28.40
CA GLY A 117 -6.60 -14.46 27.72
C GLY A 117 -6.65 -13.71 26.38
N ILE A 118 -5.53 -13.71 25.65
CA ILE A 118 -5.43 -13.12 24.32
C ILE A 118 -6.06 -14.08 23.29
N GLU A 119 -6.95 -13.56 22.45
CA GLU A 119 -7.52 -14.30 21.32
C GLU A 119 -7.02 -13.70 20.01
N ILE A 120 -6.23 -14.46 19.24
CA ILE A 120 -5.85 -14.06 17.88
C ILE A 120 -7.08 -14.21 16.97
N GLN A 121 -7.55 -13.10 16.42
CA GLN A 121 -8.73 -13.03 15.57
C GLN A 121 -8.41 -13.24 14.08
N GLY A 122 -7.15 -13.06 13.68
CA GLY A 122 -6.66 -13.32 12.32
C GLY A 122 -5.31 -12.68 12.03
N VAL A 123 -4.74 -13.02 10.87
CA VAL A 123 -3.44 -12.53 10.40
C VAL A 123 -3.64 -11.41 9.37
N ALA A 124 -2.99 -10.27 9.55
CA ALA A 124 -3.02 -9.18 8.59
C ALA A 124 -2.14 -9.51 7.38
N ILE A 125 -2.76 -9.52 6.19
CA ILE A 125 -2.13 -9.89 4.92
C ILE A 125 -1.53 -8.66 4.25
N CYS A 126 -2.29 -7.56 4.27
CA CYS A 126 -1.87 -6.28 3.71
C CYS A 126 -2.57 -5.11 4.41
N ALA A 127 -2.07 -3.91 4.16
CA ALA A 127 -2.70 -2.66 4.57
C ALA A 127 -2.90 -1.75 3.37
N VAL A 128 -4.08 -1.13 3.27
CA VAL A 128 -4.43 -0.15 2.24
C VAL A 128 -4.38 1.24 2.87
N ARG A 129 -3.54 2.10 2.31
CA ARG A 129 -3.52 3.55 2.62
C ARG A 129 -4.19 4.33 1.51
N PHE A 130 -5.09 5.24 1.88
CA PHE A 130 -5.71 6.18 0.95
C PHE A 130 -4.98 7.53 0.95
N HIS A 131 -4.49 7.93 -0.22
CA HIS A 131 -3.82 9.22 -0.44
C HIS A 131 -4.78 10.30 -0.95
N ARG A 132 -5.93 9.88 -1.49
CA ARG A 132 -7.00 10.79 -1.93
C ARG A 132 -8.34 10.36 -1.32
N ARG A 133 -8.70 10.95 -0.18
CA ARG A 133 -9.97 10.63 0.50
C ARG A 133 -11.16 11.26 -0.24
N LYS A 134 -11.96 10.42 -0.90
CA LYS A 134 -13.31 10.76 -1.39
C LYS A 134 -14.43 9.89 -0.79
N ARG A 135 -14.09 8.82 -0.08
CA ARG A 135 -15.03 7.85 0.49
C ARG A 135 -14.57 7.41 1.87
N ASP A 136 -15.53 7.01 2.69
CA ASP A 136 -15.29 6.30 3.95
C ASP A 136 -14.55 4.98 3.64
N PRO A 137 -13.36 4.74 4.23
CA PRO A 137 -12.56 3.52 4.04
C PRO A 137 -13.33 2.21 4.26
N LEU A 138 -14.31 2.21 5.18
CA LEU A 138 -15.10 1.02 5.52
C LEU A 138 -16.16 0.66 4.46
N VAL A 139 -16.23 1.40 3.36
CA VAL A 139 -17.10 1.08 2.20
C VAL A 139 -16.48 0.02 1.29
N LEU A 140 -15.17 -0.24 1.38
CA LEU A 140 -14.54 -1.30 0.59
C LEU A 140 -15.13 -2.66 0.96
N LYS A 141 -15.72 -3.33 -0.02
CA LYS A 141 -16.20 -4.71 0.10
C LYS A 141 -15.15 -5.71 -0.37
N SER A 142 -14.18 -5.23 -1.15
CA SER A 142 -13.24 -6.01 -1.93
C SER A 142 -12.02 -5.15 -2.26
N LEU A 143 -10.82 -5.75 -2.36
CA LEU A 143 -9.65 -5.01 -2.84
C LEU A 143 -9.82 -4.59 -4.31
N ASP A 144 -10.59 -5.34 -5.09
CA ASP A 144 -10.88 -4.99 -6.49
C ASP A 144 -11.72 -3.70 -6.60
N ASP A 145 -12.36 -3.23 -5.52
CA ASP A 145 -13.05 -1.93 -5.51
C ASP A 145 -12.06 -0.75 -5.65
N LEU A 146 -10.76 -1.00 -5.43
CA LEU A 146 -9.68 -0.05 -5.71
C LEU A 146 -9.36 0.04 -7.21
N LEU A 147 -9.69 -1.00 -7.98
CA LEU A 147 -9.47 -1.07 -9.43
C LEU A 147 -10.71 -0.55 -10.16
N VAL A 148 -10.82 0.77 -10.29
CA VAL A 148 -11.79 1.38 -11.21
C VAL A 148 -11.29 1.31 -12.66
N GLU A 149 -12.16 1.62 -13.63
CA GLU A 149 -11.76 1.66 -15.04
C GLU A 149 -10.51 2.55 -15.26
N SER A 150 -9.62 2.11 -16.16
CA SER A 150 -8.33 2.79 -16.43
C SER A 150 -7.42 2.95 -15.19
N THR A 151 -7.38 1.91 -14.36
CA THR A 151 -6.40 1.77 -13.27
C THR A 151 -5.27 0.85 -13.70
N PHE A 152 -4.03 1.22 -13.39
CA PHE A 152 -2.88 0.33 -13.46
C PHE A 152 -2.18 0.26 -12.11
N VAL A 153 -1.33 -0.74 -11.92
CA VAL A 153 -0.56 -0.89 -10.70
C VAL A 153 0.93 -0.69 -10.97
N GLY A 154 1.59 -0.05 -10.01
CA GLY A 154 3.04 0.12 -10.01
C GLY A 154 3.63 -0.39 -8.70
N ARG A 155 4.90 -0.79 -8.70
CA ARG A 155 5.62 -1.08 -7.46
C ARG A 155 6.49 0.11 -7.07
N ALA A 156 6.34 0.62 -5.86
CA ALA A 156 7.15 1.70 -5.32
C ALA A 156 8.60 1.22 -5.07
N ARG A 157 9.56 2.13 -5.28
CA ARG A 157 10.98 1.87 -5.00
C ARG A 157 11.63 3.14 -4.43
N GLY A 158 12.30 3.00 -3.30
CA GLY A 158 13.00 4.10 -2.63
C GLY A 158 12.14 4.86 -1.61
N GLU A 159 12.75 5.84 -0.97
CA GLU A 159 12.27 6.40 0.30
C GLU A 159 11.70 7.83 0.21
N SER A 160 11.61 8.41 -1.00
CA SER A 160 11.24 9.83 -1.13
C SER A 160 9.79 10.15 -0.77
N MET A 161 8.95 9.12 -0.61
CA MET A 161 7.52 9.25 -0.35
C MET A 161 7.10 8.67 1.02
N THR A 162 8.06 8.36 1.89
CA THR A 162 7.79 7.75 3.21
C THR A 162 6.98 8.65 4.14
N GLY A 163 7.03 9.98 3.98
CA GLY A 163 6.21 10.90 4.78
C GLY A 163 4.70 10.84 4.48
N VAL A 164 4.30 10.31 3.31
CA VAL A 164 2.90 9.91 3.04
C VAL A 164 2.69 8.40 3.24
N GLY A 165 3.72 7.73 3.76
CA GLY A 165 3.86 6.30 4.01
C GLY A 165 3.75 5.38 2.82
N ILE A 166 4.15 5.86 1.66
CA ILE A 166 4.56 4.98 0.55
C ILE A 166 6.03 4.63 0.79
N HIS A 167 6.33 3.36 0.96
CA HIS A 167 7.72 2.89 1.07
C HIS A 167 8.05 1.88 -0.03
N SER A 168 9.35 1.60 -0.16
CA SER A 168 9.85 0.65 -1.14
C SER A 168 9.16 -0.71 -1.02
N GLY A 169 8.66 -1.23 -2.14
CA GLY A 169 7.93 -2.50 -2.19
C GLY A 169 6.41 -2.39 -2.19
N ASP A 170 5.84 -1.25 -1.77
CA ASP A 170 4.39 -1.04 -1.79
C ASP A 170 3.83 -1.07 -3.22
N ILE A 171 2.60 -1.56 -3.37
CA ILE A 171 1.85 -1.53 -4.62
C ILE A 171 1.09 -0.22 -4.67
N LEU A 172 1.27 0.54 -5.75
CA LEU A 172 0.57 1.78 -6.02
C LEU A 172 -0.62 1.50 -6.92
N ILE A 173 -1.80 1.92 -6.50
CA ILE A 173 -3.00 1.93 -7.34
C ILE A 173 -3.01 3.26 -8.08
N VAL A 174 -2.91 3.25 -9.40
CA VAL A 174 -2.78 4.47 -10.21
C VAL A 174 -3.97 4.60 -11.15
N SER A 175 -4.74 5.67 -10.97
CA SER A 175 -5.93 5.95 -11.78
C SER A 175 -5.66 7.06 -12.79
N ARG A 176 -5.93 6.76 -14.07
CA ARG A 176 -5.90 7.73 -15.18
C ARG A 176 -7.17 8.57 -15.30
N GLN A 177 -8.27 8.14 -14.67
CA GLN A 177 -9.54 8.87 -14.71
C GLN A 177 -9.60 10.04 -13.74
N LEU A 178 -8.78 10.00 -12.68
CA LEU A 178 -8.74 11.07 -11.71
C LEU A 178 -7.95 12.26 -12.26
N THR A 179 -8.63 13.40 -12.39
CA THR A 179 -7.95 14.67 -12.70
C THR A 179 -6.99 15.03 -11.56
N PRO A 180 -5.69 15.23 -11.83
CA PRO A 180 -4.72 15.63 -10.82
C PRO A 180 -5.08 16.98 -10.20
N SER A 181 -4.86 17.09 -8.90
CA SER A 181 -5.04 18.30 -8.11
C SER A 181 -3.80 18.54 -7.24
N SER A 182 -3.58 19.78 -6.82
CA SER A 182 -2.48 20.08 -5.90
C SER A 182 -2.67 19.28 -4.60
N GLY A 183 -1.59 18.66 -4.12
CA GLY A 183 -1.60 17.75 -2.97
C GLY A 183 -1.83 16.28 -3.32
N ASP A 184 -2.24 15.94 -4.55
CA ASP A 184 -2.35 14.56 -4.97
C ASP A 184 -0.96 13.91 -5.07
N VAL A 185 -0.84 12.67 -4.61
CA VAL A 185 0.26 11.79 -5.01
C VAL A 185 0.01 11.36 -6.46
N ILE A 186 1.00 11.53 -7.33
CA ILE A 186 0.90 11.17 -8.75
C ILE A 186 2.06 10.28 -9.18
N ILE A 187 1.83 9.51 -10.24
CA ILE A 187 2.90 9.00 -11.10
C ILE A 187 3.04 9.95 -12.29
N ALA A 188 4.26 10.34 -12.60
CA ALA A 188 4.57 11.17 -13.76
C ALA A 188 5.83 10.66 -14.45
N MET A 189 5.94 10.91 -15.75
CA MET A 189 7.24 10.92 -16.41
C MET A 189 7.83 12.31 -16.25
N TYR A 190 9.06 12.38 -15.75
CA TYR A 190 9.84 13.61 -15.65
C TYR A 190 11.23 13.36 -16.24
N ASN A 191 11.55 14.04 -17.34
CA ASN A 191 12.84 13.93 -18.03
C ASN A 191 13.31 12.49 -18.29
N GLU A 192 12.39 11.64 -18.79
CA GLU A 192 12.59 10.20 -19.11
C GLU A 192 12.63 9.26 -17.90
N GLU A 193 12.38 9.75 -16.68
CA GLU A 193 12.26 8.91 -15.48
C GLU A 193 10.82 8.92 -14.93
N PHE A 194 10.33 7.74 -14.56
CA PHE A 194 9.10 7.65 -13.77
C PHE A 194 9.37 8.11 -12.34
N VAL A 195 8.53 9.03 -11.86
CA VAL A 195 8.58 9.57 -10.50
C VAL A 195 7.22 9.43 -9.81
N CYS A 196 7.25 9.15 -8.51
CA CYS A 196 6.10 9.29 -7.62
C CYS A 196 6.33 10.48 -6.71
N LYS A 197 5.45 11.47 -6.77
CA LYS A 197 5.60 12.76 -6.07
C LYS A 197 4.25 13.33 -5.66
N VAL A 198 4.26 14.18 -4.65
CA VAL A 198 3.12 15.05 -4.36
C VAL A 198 3.15 16.22 -5.33
N LEU A 199 2.05 16.41 -6.06
CA LEU A 199 1.94 17.47 -7.06
C LEU A 199 1.65 18.82 -6.38
N ASP A 200 2.46 19.84 -6.64
CA ASP A 200 2.21 21.23 -6.21
C ASP A 200 1.96 22.09 -7.46
N LEU A 201 0.70 22.13 -7.87
CA LEU A 201 0.29 22.88 -9.08
C LEU A 201 0.50 24.38 -8.90
N SER A 202 0.27 24.91 -7.70
CA SER A 202 0.36 26.34 -7.40
C SER A 202 1.76 26.89 -7.64
N ASN A 203 2.79 26.09 -7.37
CA ASN A 203 4.19 26.49 -7.57
C ASN A 203 4.88 25.75 -8.72
N SER A 204 4.15 24.91 -9.47
CA SER A 204 4.70 24.03 -10.52
C SER A 204 5.87 23.18 -10.01
N ARG A 205 5.66 22.46 -8.91
CA ARG A 205 6.67 21.60 -8.29
C ARG A 205 6.20 20.17 -8.11
N LEU A 206 7.17 19.27 -8.04
CA LEU A 206 7.04 17.90 -7.57
C LEU A 206 7.71 17.80 -6.20
N LEU A 207 6.94 17.48 -5.17
CA LEU A 207 7.42 17.39 -3.80
C LEU A 207 7.66 15.94 -3.42
N SER A 208 8.76 15.69 -2.72
CA SER A 208 8.96 14.48 -1.94
C SER A 208 8.25 14.63 -0.61
N ALA A 209 7.73 13.53 -0.05
CA ALA A 209 7.17 13.55 1.30
C ALA A 209 8.22 13.29 2.40
N ASN A 210 9.41 12.85 2.00
CA ASN A 210 10.56 12.72 2.88
C ASN A 210 11.45 13.97 2.75
N ASP A 211 11.77 14.59 3.89
CA ASP A 211 12.53 15.84 4.01
C ASP A 211 13.98 15.74 3.51
N ASP A 212 14.53 14.52 3.39
CA ASP A 212 15.86 14.27 2.83
C ASP A 212 15.92 14.51 1.31
N PHE A 213 14.78 14.74 0.65
CA PHE A 213 14.68 14.87 -0.80
C PHE A 213 14.07 16.21 -1.20
N GLU A 214 14.89 17.06 -1.80
CA GLU A 214 14.49 18.40 -2.23
C GLU A 214 13.34 18.38 -3.27
N PRO A 215 12.42 19.36 -3.20
CA PRO A 215 11.44 19.60 -4.25
C PRO A 215 12.07 19.86 -5.62
N VAL A 216 11.39 19.42 -6.69
CA VAL A 216 11.80 19.66 -8.08
C VAL A 216 10.84 20.63 -8.74
N SER A 217 11.33 21.74 -9.27
CA SER A 217 10.53 22.66 -10.08
C SER A 217 10.40 22.14 -11.51
N ILE A 218 9.18 22.11 -12.02
CA ILE A 218 8.88 21.78 -13.41
C ILE A 218 9.11 23.04 -14.24
N ARG A 219 10.10 23.00 -15.13
CA ARG A 219 10.45 24.08 -16.05
C ARG A 219 9.74 23.91 -17.38
N LEU A 220 9.71 24.98 -18.17
CA LEU A 220 9.06 24.97 -19.50
C LEU A 220 9.77 24.05 -20.50
N ASP A 221 11.07 23.81 -20.32
CA ASP A 221 11.90 22.93 -21.13
C ASP A 221 11.92 21.47 -20.63
N ASP A 222 11.34 21.19 -19.46
CA ASP A 222 11.25 19.84 -18.94
C ASP A 222 10.24 19.01 -19.74
N ARG A 223 10.57 17.73 -19.95
CA ARG A 223 9.59 16.75 -20.45
C ARG A 223 8.80 16.21 -19.27
N PHE A 224 7.60 16.74 -19.07
CA PHE A 224 6.71 16.34 -17.99
C PHE A 224 5.33 15.95 -18.51
N TRP A 225 4.84 14.78 -18.07
CA TRP A 225 3.42 14.46 -18.15
C TRP A 225 3.01 13.57 -16.98
N CYS A 226 1.78 13.77 -16.51
CA CYS A 226 1.18 12.95 -15.47
C CYS A 226 0.62 11.66 -16.09
N GLU A 227 1.00 10.52 -15.53
CA GLU A 227 0.52 9.19 -15.92
C GLU A 227 -0.73 8.78 -15.15
N GLY A 228 -0.96 9.37 -13.98
CA GLY A 228 -2.17 9.19 -13.20
C GLY A 228 -2.01 9.60 -11.74
N VAL A 229 -3.14 9.72 -11.06
CA VAL A 229 -3.19 9.97 -9.62
C VAL A 229 -3.10 8.64 -8.88
N VAL A 230 -2.41 8.63 -7.73
CA VAL A 230 -2.33 7.48 -6.83
C VAL A 230 -3.37 7.67 -5.70
N PRO A 231 -4.62 7.22 -5.85
CA PRO A 231 -5.61 7.35 -4.78
C PRO A 231 -5.30 6.47 -3.57
N ALA A 232 -4.58 5.36 -3.76
CA ALA A 232 -4.25 4.42 -2.69
C ALA A 232 -2.94 3.67 -2.95
N SER A 233 -2.30 3.19 -1.87
CA SER A 233 -1.20 2.23 -1.90
C SER A 233 -1.51 1.02 -1.02
N ILE A 234 -0.94 -0.12 -1.35
CA ILE A 234 -1.09 -1.38 -0.63
C ILE A 234 0.28 -1.85 -0.16
N ARG A 235 0.42 -2.04 1.15
CA ARG A 235 1.57 -2.67 1.79
C ARG A 235 1.28 -4.14 2.01
N LEU A 236 2.12 -5.03 1.48
CA LEU A 236 2.05 -6.45 1.81
C LEU A 236 2.74 -6.70 3.16
N LEU A 237 2.03 -7.32 4.09
CA LEU A 237 2.53 -7.71 5.42
C LEU A 237 2.89 -9.19 5.48
N LYS A 238 2.19 -10.00 4.69
CA LYS A 238 2.50 -11.42 4.46
C LYS A 238 2.63 -11.64 2.95
N GLN A 239 3.67 -12.35 2.52
CA GLN A 239 3.82 -12.65 1.09
C GLN A 239 2.70 -13.61 0.65
N PRO A 240 1.94 -13.29 -0.40
CA PRO A 240 1.01 -14.24 -1.00
C PRO A 240 1.77 -15.47 -1.49
N SER A 241 1.28 -16.66 -1.17
CA SER A 241 1.88 -17.93 -1.60
C SER A 241 1.95 -18.09 -3.14
N LEU A 242 1.22 -17.27 -3.89
CA LEU A 242 1.15 -17.27 -5.35
C LEU A 242 2.22 -16.38 -6.04
N LEU A 243 3.09 -15.71 -5.28
CA LEU A 243 4.18 -14.87 -5.80
C LEU A 243 5.57 -15.51 -5.64
N VAL A 244 5.63 -16.83 -5.43
CA VAL A 244 6.86 -17.64 -5.36
C VAL A 244 7.14 -18.34 -6.69
#